data_AF-A0A0T6AWN6-F1
#
_entry.id   AF-A0A0T6AWN6-F1
#
_cell.length_a   1.000
_cell.length_b   1.000
_cell.length_c   1.000
_cell.angle_alpha   90.00
_cell.angle_beta   90.00
_cell.angle_gamma   90.00
#
_symmetry.space_group_name_H-M   'P 1'
#
loop_
_entity.id
_entity.type
_entity.pdbx_description
1 polymer ?
#
loop_
_entity_poly.entity_id
_entity_poly.type
_entity_poly.pdbx_seq_one_letter_code
_entity_poly.pdbx_strand_id
1 'polypeptide(L)'
;MYTTQSIKKGSILLKEQPFVYILNSAIRTQHCDSCFKKGDLLKCSNCHYVYYCGKDCQREGWSLHRGECKSLKRVAPRMVPDAARLLARLIQKLNKGGDSSRSYYTRDKFRTFKHLMSHYGDLKTDERRLEHFMSLCGVLKEFLNDTMIPNPVELLGIYGRMCINSFNIIDSEMKTLGTGIYLGASILDHSCKPTAVATFIGTTLYIRSLCNMKYLDWNKVYISYIDVLNTPKERQNELEKQYYFLCQCPNCVDDTLSEVIDTAACQTPGCNGYINMNNVNVNDLVKCKKCNAQLEKEFIGKYLEVTEMNDMHIRSMTNLNCILYCVRGS
;
A
#
# COMPACT_ATOMS: atom_id res chain seq x y z
N MET A 1 3.82 -13.72 -27.81
CA MET A 1 5.04 -13.18 -28.44
C MET A 1 5.80 -12.39 -27.40
N TYR A 2 6.97 -12.86 -26.98
CA TYR A 2 7.84 -12.12 -26.05
C TYR A 2 8.50 -10.98 -26.82
N THR A 3 8.46 -9.76 -26.27
CA THR A 3 9.24 -8.65 -26.84
C THR A 3 10.72 -9.01 -26.69
N THR A 4 11.42 -9.18 -27.81
CA THR A 4 12.85 -9.54 -27.89
C THR A 4 13.79 -8.42 -27.44
N GLN A 5 13.24 -7.28 -26.99
CA GLN A 5 13.99 -6.14 -26.52
C GLN A 5 14.43 -6.35 -25.07
N SER A 6 15.73 -6.25 -24.84
CA SER A 6 16.29 -6.25 -23.49
C SER A 6 15.78 -5.05 -22.70
N ILE A 7 15.41 -5.30 -21.46
CA ILE A 7 14.92 -4.28 -20.53
C ILE A 7 16.07 -3.88 -19.63
N LYS A 8 16.40 -2.58 -19.62
CA LYS A 8 17.42 -2.04 -18.72
C LYS A 8 16.81 -1.68 -17.37
N LYS A 9 17.62 -1.73 -16.31
CA LYS A 9 17.30 -1.15 -15.01
C LYS A 9 16.80 0.29 -15.19
N GLY A 10 15.73 0.65 -14.50
CA GLY A 10 15.06 1.96 -14.57
C GLY A 10 14.00 2.09 -15.66
N SER A 11 13.91 1.14 -16.59
CA SER A 11 12.91 1.16 -17.67
C SER A 11 11.48 1.09 -17.12
N ILE A 12 10.55 1.81 -17.75
CA ILE A 12 9.13 1.75 -17.44
C ILE A 12 8.54 0.48 -18.07
N LEU A 13 7.97 -0.39 -17.24
CA LEU A 13 7.31 -1.64 -17.65
C LEU A 13 5.81 -1.43 -17.87
N LEU A 14 5.19 -0.63 -17.00
CA LEU A 14 3.77 -0.30 -17.03
C LEU A 14 3.57 1.16 -16.68
N LYS A 15 2.64 1.82 -17.38
CA LYS A 15 2.07 3.11 -17.02
C LYS A 15 0.57 2.95 -16.99
N GLU A 16 -0.06 3.33 -15.88
CA GLU A 16 -1.49 3.11 -15.68
C GLU A 16 -2.18 4.28 -14.97
N GLN A 17 -3.37 4.64 -15.45
CA GLN A 17 -4.29 5.53 -14.72
C GLN A 17 -5.18 4.72 -13.77
N PRO A 18 -5.51 5.25 -12.59
CA PRO A 18 -6.31 4.53 -11.61
C PRO A 18 -7.72 4.25 -12.14
N PHE A 19 -8.24 3.06 -11.83
CA PHE A 19 -9.64 2.72 -12.04
C PHE A 19 -10.55 3.61 -11.18
N VAL A 20 -10.21 3.73 -9.90
CA VAL A 20 -10.73 4.71 -8.94
C VAL A 20 -9.60 5.10 -8.00
N TYR A 21 -9.70 6.27 -7.39
CA TYR A 21 -8.79 6.70 -6.34
C TYR A 21 -9.50 7.69 -5.42
N ILE A 22 -8.92 7.98 -4.26
CA ILE A 22 -9.33 9.02 -3.33
C ILE A 22 -8.11 9.70 -2.71
N LEU A 23 -8.20 11.00 -2.44
CA LEU A 23 -7.24 11.73 -1.63
C LEU A 23 -7.51 11.47 -0.14
N ASN A 24 -6.46 11.33 0.66
CA ASN A 24 -6.57 11.17 2.10
C ASN A 24 -7.25 12.40 2.72
N SER A 25 -8.31 12.14 3.48
CA SER A 25 -9.14 13.15 4.14
C SER A 25 -8.35 14.12 5.05
N ALA A 26 -7.23 13.68 5.63
CA ALA A 26 -6.37 14.48 6.50
C ALA A 26 -5.63 15.62 5.77
N ILE A 27 -5.39 15.47 4.46
CA ILE A 27 -4.64 16.46 3.66
C ILE A 27 -5.50 17.15 2.59
N ARG A 28 -6.82 16.91 2.60
CA ARG A 28 -7.77 17.35 1.55
C ARG A 28 -7.81 18.86 1.31
N THR A 29 -7.52 19.67 2.33
CA THR A 29 -7.52 21.13 2.22
C THR A 29 -6.20 21.68 1.67
N GLN A 30 -5.18 20.83 1.57
CA GLN A 30 -3.83 21.20 1.15
C GLN A 30 -3.49 20.65 -0.24
N HIS A 31 -4.15 19.59 -0.69
CA HIS A 31 -3.87 18.94 -1.97
C HIS A 31 -5.11 18.87 -2.85
N CYS A 32 -4.89 18.97 -4.16
CA CYS A 32 -5.97 18.82 -5.14
C CYS A 32 -6.52 17.38 -5.16
N ASP A 33 -7.84 17.21 -5.05
CA ASP A 33 -8.54 15.91 -5.12
C ASP A 33 -8.39 15.20 -6.47
N SER A 34 -7.92 15.90 -7.52
CA SER A 34 -7.73 15.34 -8.86
C SER A 34 -6.30 14.93 -9.14
N CYS A 35 -5.35 15.86 -9.00
CA CYS A 35 -3.95 15.64 -9.40
C CYS A 35 -3.01 15.41 -8.21
N PHE A 36 -3.51 15.53 -6.98
CA PHE A 36 -2.78 15.37 -5.71
C PHE A 36 -1.64 16.36 -5.49
N LYS A 37 -1.53 17.42 -6.30
CA LYS A 37 -0.54 18.48 -6.05
C LYS A 37 -0.96 19.34 -4.87
N LYS A 38 0.01 19.66 -4.01
CA LYS A 38 -0.11 20.68 -2.97
C LYS A 38 -0.13 22.07 -3.60
N GLY A 39 -0.91 22.99 -3.06
CA GLY A 39 -0.89 24.38 -3.50
C GLY A 39 -2.10 25.18 -3.02
N ASP A 40 -2.33 26.33 -3.65
CA ASP A 40 -3.54 27.12 -3.44
C ASP A 40 -4.70 26.50 -4.22
N LEU A 41 -5.81 26.24 -3.52
CA LEU A 41 -6.90 25.43 -4.06
C LEU A 41 -8.25 26.14 -4.04
N LEU A 42 -9.04 25.85 -5.07
CA LEU A 42 -10.44 26.22 -5.17
C LEU A 42 -11.31 25.08 -4.66
N LYS A 43 -12.14 25.40 -3.66
CA LYS A 43 -13.12 24.49 -3.09
C LYS A 43 -14.29 24.29 -4.04
N CYS A 44 -14.79 23.06 -4.17
CA CYS A 44 -16.04 22.81 -4.88
C CYS A 44 -17.18 23.62 -4.26
N SER A 45 -17.87 24.42 -5.08
CA SER A 45 -18.92 25.34 -4.64
C SER A 45 -20.21 24.64 -4.20
N ASN A 46 -20.41 23.37 -4.53
CA ASN A 46 -21.62 22.65 -4.16
C ASN A 46 -21.46 21.82 -2.88
N CYS A 47 -20.42 20.98 -2.79
CA CYS A 47 -20.24 20.11 -1.61
C CYS A 47 -19.35 20.72 -0.53
N HIS A 48 -18.54 21.73 -0.87
CA HIS A 48 -17.56 22.33 0.03
C HIS A 48 -16.57 21.35 0.69
N TYR A 49 -16.40 20.16 0.10
CA TYR A 49 -15.58 19.09 0.66
C TYR A 49 -14.27 18.89 -0.09
N VAL A 50 -14.33 18.83 -1.43
CA VAL A 50 -13.18 18.58 -2.31
C VAL A 50 -12.58 19.89 -2.83
N TYR A 51 -11.28 19.85 -3.14
CA TYR A 51 -10.47 21.00 -3.53
C TYR A 51 -9.71 20.74 -4.83
N TYR A 52 -9.53 21.76 -5.66
CA TYR A 52 -8.89 21.66 -6.97
C TYR A 52 -7.88 22.78 -7.19
N CYS A 53 -6.81 22.53 -7.95
CA CYS A 53 -5.90 23.61 -8.38
C CYS A 53 -6.62 24.69 -9.21
N GLY A 54 -7.66 24.30 -9.95
CA GLY A 54 -8.37 25.18 -10.86
C GLY A 54 -9.49 24.45 -11.61
N LYS A 55 -10.11 25.15 -12.57
CA LYS A 55 -11.21 24.62 -13.38
C LYS A 55 -10.84 23.39 -14.20
N ASP A 56 -9.58 23.29 -14.65
CA ASP A 56 -9.11 22.14 -15.42
C ASP A 56 -9.08 20.86 -14.57
N CYS A 57 -8.47 20.90 -13.38
CA CYS A 57 -8.51 19.77 -12.45
C CYS A 57 -9.93 19.44 -12.01
N GLN A 58 -10.78 20.44 -11.79
CA GLN A 58 -12.20 20.19 -11.48
C GLN A 58 -12.90 19.41 -12.60
N ARG A 59 -12.66 19.78 -13.87
CA ARG A 59 -13.22 19.08 -15.04
C ARG A 59 -12.70 17.65 -15.16
N GLU A 60 -11.40 17.45 -14.98
CA GLU A 60 -10.77 16.11 -15.01
C GLU A 60 -11.30 15.20 -13.90
N GLY A 61 -11.40 15.70 -12.67
CA GLY A 61 -11.91 14.95 -11.52
C GLY A 61 -13.42 14.77 -11.49
N TRP A 62 -14.17 15.46 -12.36
CA TRP A 62 -15.63 15.48 -12.29
C TRP A 62 -16.26 14.11 -12.49
N SER A 63 -15.67 13.26 -13.34
CA SER A 63 -16.17 11.91 -13.59
C SER A 63 -16.27 11.05 -12.31
N LEU A 64 -15.31 11.23 -11.39
CA LEU A 64 -15.27 10.57 -10.08
C LEU A 64 -16.08 11.35 -9.04
N HIS A 65 -15.95 12.68 -9.01
CA HIS A 65 -16.58 13.50 -7.98
C HIS A 65 -18.09 13.65 -8.15
N ARG A 66 -18.61 13.68 -9.38
CA ARG A 66 -20.04 13.92 -9.68
C ARG A 66 -20.96 13.00 -8.90
N GLY A 67 -20.59 11.72 -8.78
CA GLY A 67 -21.38 10.71 -8.08
C GLY A 67 -21.43 10.91 -6.56
N GLU A 68 -20.41 11.50 -5.96
CA GLU A 68 -20.34 11.71 -4.51
C GLU A 68 -20.64 13.16 -4.07
N CYS A 69 -20.68 14.12 -4.99
CA CYS A 69 -20.80 15.54 -4.67
C CYS A 69 -22.06 15.86 -3.83
N LYS A 70 -23.23 15.34 -4.22
CA LYS A 70 -24.48 15.56 -3.46
C LYS A 70 -24.43 14.87 -2.10
N SER A 71 -23.88 13.66 -2.04
CA SER A 71 -23.72 12.90 -0.80
C SER A 71 -22.82 13.61 0.20
N LEU A 72 -21.67 14.11 -0.25
CA LEU A 72 -20.74 14.89 0.58
C LEU A 72 -21.39 16.16 1.14
N LYS A 73 -22.24 16.83 0.34
CA LYS A 73 -23.02 17.99 0.83
C LYS A 73 -24.01 17.58 1.92
N ARG A 74 -24.71 16.46 1.73
CA ARG A 74 -25.76 15.99 2.64
C ARG A 74 -25.22 15.56 4.00
N VAL A 75 -24.07 14.88 4.03
CA VAL A 75 -23.49 14.36 5.27
C VAL A 75 -22.65 15.40 6.02
N ALA A 76 -22.39 16.57 5.43
CA ALA A 76 -21.68 17.66 6.08
C ALA A 76 -22.34 18.05 7.42
N PRO A 77 -21.56 18.38 8.47
CA PRO A 77 -20.10 18.51 8.49
C PRO A 77 -19.35 17.21 8.76
N ARG A 78 -20.02 16.04 8.81
CA ARG A 78 -19.35 14.77 9.13
C ARG A 78 -18.35 14.38 8.04
N MET A 79 -17.20 13.93 8.50
CA MET A 79 -16.15 13.38 7.65
C MET A 79 -16.48 11.93 7.32
N VAL A 80 -16.59 11.63 6.03
CA VAL A 80 -16.77 10.24 5.56
C VAL A 80 -15.42 9.54 5.61
N PRO A 81 -15.31 8.34 6.22
CA PRO A 81 -14.10 7.55 6.20
C PRO A 81 -13.58 7.31 4.78
N ASP A 82 -12.27 7.38 4.59
CA ASP A 82 -11.64 7.23 3.28
C ASP A 82 -11.97 5.87 2.64
N ALA A 83 -11.92 4.77 3.40
CA ALA A 83 -12.35 3.46 2.92
C ALA A 83 -13.81 3.44 2.42
N ALA A 84 -14.72 4.14 3.09
CA ALA A 84 -16.12 4.25 2.66
C ALA A 84 -16.25 5.05 1.37
N ARG A 85 -15.49 6.15 1.21
CA ARG A 85 -15.46 6.94 -0.04
C ARG A 85 -14.90 6.13 -1.21
N LEU A 86 -13.82 5.37 -1.00
CA LEU A 86 -13.25 4.51 -2.04
C LEU A 86 -14.24 3.42 -2.46
N LEU A 87 -14.87 2.76 -1.49
CA LEU A 87 -15.89 1.72 -1.76
C LEU A 87 -17.12 2.31 -2.47
N ALA A 88 -17.56 3.51 -2.08
CA ALA A 88 -18.63 4.24 -2.77
C ALA A 88 -18.27 4.55 -4.23
N ARG A 89 -17.05 5.02 -4.50
CA ARG A 89 -16.57 5.26 -5.88
C ARG A 89 -16.51 3.97 -6.70
N LEU A 90 -16.11 2.84 -6.09
CA LEU A 90 -16.15 1.53 -6.74
C LEU A 90 -17.58 1.14 -7.12
N ILE A 91 -18.52 1.15 -6.17
CA ILE A 91 -19.93 0.81 -6.41
C ILE A 91 -20.51 1.68 -7.53
N GLN A 92 -20.34 2.99 -7.45
CA GLN A 92 -20.85 3.92 -8.45
C GLN A 92 -20.24 3.71 -9.84
N LYS A 93 -18.94 3.37 -9.91
CA LYS A 93 -18.28 3.08 -11.19
C LYS A 93 -18.77 1.76 -11.77
N LEU A 94 -18.94 0.72 -10.95
CA LEU A 94 -19.46 -0.58 -11.38
C LEU A 94 -20.90 -0.50 -11.86
N ASN A 95 -21.77 0.23 -11.16
CA ASN A 95 -23.16 0.48 -11.58
C ASN A 95 -23.27 1.20 -12.94
N LYS A 96 -22.20 1.86 -13.39
CA LYS A 96 -22.12 2.56 -14.69
C LYS A 96 -21.39 1.74 -15.76
N GLY A 97 -21.29 0.41 -15.60
CA GLY A 97 -20.61 -0.48 -16.55
C GLY A 97 -19.07 -0.47 -16.42
N GLY A 98 -18.55 -0.04 -15.25
CA GLY A 98 -17.11 -0.04 -14.98
C GLY A 98 -16.48 -1.43 -14.95
N ASP A 99 -17.27 -2.48 -14.75
CA ASP A 99 -16.86 -3.88 -14.79
C ASP A 99 -16.25 -4.29 -16.14
N SER A 100 -16.70 -3.66 -17.22
CA SER A 100 -16.23 -3.85 -18.59
C SER A 100 -14.98 -3.02 -18.92
N SER A 101 -14.54 -2.14 -18.01
CA SER A 101 -13.32 -1.34 -18.21
C SER A 101 -12.09 -2.23 -18.25
N ARG A 102 -11.28 -2.08 -19.30
CA ARG A 102 -10.04 -2.83 -19.51
C ARG A 102 -8.84 -1.94 -19.24
N SER A 103 -7.91 -2.43 -18.43
CA SER A 103 -6.59 -1.84 -18.30
C SER A 103 -5.56 -2.79 -18.88
N TYR A 104 -4.86 -2.33 -19.90
CA TYR A 104 -3.92 -3.13 -20.68
C TYR A 104 -2.52 -3.04 -20.06
N TYR A 105 -1.92 -4.20 -19.80
CA TYR A 105 -0.52 -4.30 -19.35
C TYR A 105 0.41 -4.82 -20.46
N THR A 106 -0.15 -5.35 -21.55
CA THR A 106 0.53 -5.51 -22.84
C THR A 106 -0.36 -5.00 -23.97
N ARG A 107 0.09 -5.09 -25.22
CA ARG A 107 -0.72 -4.73 -26.40
C ARG A 107 -2.06 -5.48 -26.48
N ASP A 108 -2.07 -6.72 -26.01
CA ASP A 108 -3.16 -7.69 -26.19
C ASP A 108 -3.75 -8.22 -24.88
N LYS A 109 -3.05 -8.07 -23.76
CA LYS A 109 -3.50 -8.55 -22.45
C LYS A 109 -3.94 -7.41 -21.57
N PHE A 110 -5.06 -7.64 -20.89
CA PHE A 110 -5.68 -6.67 -20.02
C PHE A 110 -6.23 -7.35 -18.76
N ARG A 111 -6.49 -6.52 -17.75
CA ARG A 111 -7.30 -6.87 -16.59
C ARG A 111 -8.53 -5.99 -16.53
N THR A 112 -9.52 -6.49 -15.81
CA THR A 112 -10.78 -5.80 -15.50
C THR A 112 -11.07 -6.02 -14.02
N PHE A 113 -12.07 -5.34 -13.47
CA PHE A 113 -12.36 -5.44 -12.03
C PHE A 113 -12.59 -6.88 -11.52
N LYS A 114 -13.19 -7.75 -12.35
CA LYS A 114 -13.44 -9.16 -12.02
C LYS A 114 -12.17 -10.01 -11.88
N HIS A 115 -11.04 -9.55 -12.42
CA HIS A 115 -9.75 -10.23 -12.35
C HIS A 115 -8.96 -9.91 -11.07
N LEU A 116 -9.41 -8.93 -10.27
CA LEU A 116 -8.81 -8.64 -8.97
C LEU A 116 -8.98 -9.83 -8.01
N MET A 117 -8.03 -10.05 -7.11
CA MET A 117 -8.19 -11.09 -6.10
C MET A 117 -9.10 -10.57 -4.98
N SER A 118 -10.13 -11.34 -4.58
CA SER A 118 -11.02 -10.89 -3.50
C SER A 118 -10.71 -11.50 -2.14
N HIS A 119 -10.01 -12.64 -2.08
CA HIS A 119 -9.84 -13.44 -0.84
C HIS A 119 -11.16 -13.65 -0.09
N TYR A 120 -12.23 -13.91 -0.83
CA TYR A 120 -13.59 -13.97 -0.27
C TYR A 120 -13.75 -15.10 0.76
N GLY A 121 -13.05 -16.23 0.55
CA GLY A 121 -13.01 -17.33 1.53
C GLY A 121 -12.37 -16.90 2.84
N ASP A 122 -11.16 -16.34 2.77
CA ASP A 122 -10.39 -15.90 3.94
C ASP A 122 -11.12 -14.78 4.70
N LEU A 123 -11.73 -13.84 3.98
CA LEU A 123 -12.50 -12.72 4.56
C LEU A 123 -13.70 -13.18 5.38
N LYS A 124 -14.31 -14.33 5.06
CA LYS A 124 -15.45 -14.85 5.84
C LYS A 124 -15.04 -15.34 7.21
N THR A 125 -13.76 -15.65 7.40
CA THR A 125 -13.20 -16.12 8.67
C THR A 125 -12.40 -15.04 9.40
N ASP A 126 -12.19 -13.88 8.77
CA ASP A 126 -11.48 -12.73 9.38
C ASP A 126 -12.48 -11.80 10.07
N GLU A 127 -12.68 -12.01 11.37
CA GLU A 127 -13.62 -11.24 12.21
C GLU A 127 -13.37 -9.73 12.12
N ARG A 128 -12.11 -9.30 12.18
CA ARG A 128 -11.73 -7.88 12.10
C ARG A 128 -12.15 -7.25 10.78
N ARG A 129 -11.97 -7.97 9.66
CA ARG A 129 -12.40 -7.48 8.34
C ARG A 129 -13.90 -7.44 8.21
N LEU A 130 -14.62 -8.40 8.78
CA LEU A 130 -16.08 -8.42 8.79
C LEU A 130 -16.65 -7.28 9.63
N GLU A 131 -16.10 -7.01 10.81
CA GLU A 131 -16.48 -5.86 11.64
C GLU A 131 -16.28 -4.54 10.88
N HIS A 132 -15.10 -4.37 10.26
CA HIS A 132 -14.83 -3.20 9.43
C HIS A 132 -15.79 -3.10 8.25
N PHE A 133 -16.07 -4.20 7.55
CA PHE A 133 -17.04 -4.25 6.47
C PHE A 133 -18.44 -3.83 6.92
N MET A 134 -18.90 -4.31 8.07
CA MET A 134 -20.21 -3.96 8.64
C MET A 134 -20.29 -2.48 9.00
N SER A 135 -19.23 -1.91 9.57
CA SER A 135 -19.11 -0.47 9.83
C SER A 135 -19.22 0.34 8.52
N LEU A 136 -18.50 -0.06 7.47
CA LEU A 136 -18.59 0.57 6.16
C LEU A 136 -19.99 0.46 5.56
N CYS A 137 -20.68 -0.66 5.71
CA CYS A 137 -22.05 -0.83 5.23
C CYS A 137 -23.01 0.19 5.87
N GLY A 138 -22.85 0.47 7.16
CA GLY A 138 -23.62 1.51 7.86
C GLY A 138 -23.40 2.89 7.25
N VAL A 139 -22.14 3.28 7.05
CA VAL A 139 -21.77 4.56 6.41
C VAL A 139 -22.29 4.64 4.97
N LEU A 140 -22.16 3.55 4.19
CA LEU A 140 -22.54 3.51 2.79
C LEU A 140 -24.05 3.68 2.58
N LYS A 141 -24.89 3.10 3.45
CA LYS A 141 -26.35 3.26 3.35
C LYS A 141 -26.74 4.74 3.36
N GLU A 142 -26.17 5.50 4.30
CA GLU A 142 -26.42 6.93 4.41
C GLU A 142 -25.74 7.74 3.28
N PHE A 143 -24.50 7.39 2.95
CA PHE A 143 -23.72 8.14 1.97
C PHE A 143 -24.23 7.94 0.55
N LEU A 144 -24.64 6.72 0.18
CA LEU A 144 -25.07 6.41 -1.18
C LEU A 144 -26.55 6.68 -1.44
N ASN A 145 -27.42 6.66 -0.41
CA ASN A 145 -28.88 6.94 -0.36
C ASN A 145 -29.73 6.63 -1.62
N ASP A 146 -29.44 7.27 -2.76
CA ASP A 146 -30.14 7.14 -4.04
C ASP A 146 -29.42 6.20 -5.03
N THR A 147 -28.23 5.71 -4.68
CA THR A 147 -27.44 4.78 -5.50
C THR A 147 -27.78 3.35 -5.11
N MET A 148 -28.03 2.49 -6.10
CA MET A 148 -28.20 1.05 -5.87
C MET A 148 -26.94 0.45 -5.25
N ILE A 149 -27.09 -0.09 -4.05
CA ILE A 149 -26.03 -0.82 -3.36
C ILE A 149 -26.16 -2.31 -3.73
N PRO A 150 -25.06 -2.99 -4.13
CA PRO A 150 -25.07 -4.43 -4.38
C PRO A 150 -25.56 -5.23 -3.17
N ASN A 151 -26.03 -6.46 -3.41
CA ASN A 151 -26.39 -7.34 -2.31
C ASN A 151 -25.17 -7.64 -1.41
N PRO A 152 -25.36 -8.08 -0.15
CA PRO A 152 -24.25 -8.25 0.79
C PRO A 152 -23.12 -9.17 0.31
N VAL A 153 -23.44 -10.20 -0.48
CA VAL A 153 -22.45 -11.15 -1.02
C VAL A 153 -21.56 -10.47 -2.06
N GLU A 154 -22.17 -9.77 -3.01
CA GLU A 154 -21.44 -8.99 -4.03
C GLU A 154 -20.64 -7.86 -3.40
N LEU A 155 -21.24 -7.14 -2.44
CA LEU A 155 -20.61 -6.03 -1.75
C LEU A 155 -19.37 -6.47 -0.95
N LEU A 156 -19.44 -7.63 -0.28
CA LEU A 156 -18.28 -8.23 0.40
C LEU A 156 -17.18 -8.62 -0.61
N GLY A 157 -17.56 -9.10 -1.79
CA GLY A 157 -16.62 -9.37 -2.88
C GLY A 157 -15.91 -8.10 -3.40
N ILE A 158 -16.64 -6.99 -3.53
CA ILE A 158 -16.07 -5.68 -3.91
C ILE A 158 -15.14 -5.16 -2.81
N TYR A 159 -15.57 -5.25 -1.55
CA TYR A 159 -14.76 -4.88 -0.39
C TYR A 159 -13.45 -5.69 -0.33
N GLY A 160 -13.51 -7.01 -0.55
CA GLY A 160 -12.30 -7.82 -0.59
C GLY A 160 -11.33 -7.40 -1.69
N ARG A 161 -11.84 -7.18 -2.91
CA ARG A 161 -11.02 -6.66 -4.01
C ARG A 161 -10.40 -5.30 -3.68
N MET A 162 -11.16 -4.42 -3.03
CA MET A 162 -10.66 -3.14 -2.54
C MET A 162 -9.51 -3.34 -1.55
N CYS A 163 -9.69 -4.17 -0.53
CA CYS A 163 -8.69 -4.38 0.52
C CYS A 163 -7.39 -4.99 0.02
N ILE A 164 -7.48 -5.91 -0.94
CA ILE A 164 -6.33 -6.70 -1.41
C ILE A 164 -5.55 -6.00 -2.53
N ASN A 165 -6.22 -5.20 -3.37
CA ASN A 165 -5.63 -4.67 -4.60
C ASN A 165 -5.48 -3.13 -4.59
N SER A 166 -5.65 -2.50 -3.43
CA SER A 166 -5.43 -1.06 -3.27
C SER A 166 -3.94 -0.74 -3.22
N PHE A 167 -3.57 0.34 -3.89
CA PHE A 167 -2.25 0.93 -3.83
C PHE A 167 -2.30 2.24 -3.02
N ASN A 168 -1.33 2.41 -2.13
CA ASN A 168 -1.05 3.71 -1.53
C ASN A 168 -0.36 4.60 -2.57
N ILE A 169 -0.99 5.72 -2.91
CA ILE A 169 -0.44 6.72 -3.82
C ILE A 169 0.48 7.61 -2.99
N ILE A 170 1.78 7.54 -3.25
CA ILE A 170 2.82 8.24 -2.50
C ILE A 170 3.47 9.36 -3.34
N ASP A 171 3.99 10.38 -2.66
CA ASP A 171 4.82 11.42 -3.28
C ASP A 171 6.31 11.06 -3.33
N SER A 172 7.13 12.02 -3.77
CA SER A 172 8.59 11.86 -3.83
C SER A 172 9.26 11.73 -2.46
N GLU A 173 8.57 12.09 -1.39
CA GLU A 173 9.03 11.98 0.01
C GLU A 173 8.48 10.70 0.67
N MET A 174 7.92 9.78 -0.12
CA MET A 174 7.32 8.52 0.32
C MET A 174 6.10 8.70 1.24
N LYS A 175 5.49 9.89 1.24
CA LYS A 175 4.28 10.16 2.03
C LYS A 175 3.04 9.71 1.27
N THR A 176 2.19 8.92 1.94
CA THR A 176 0.89 8.52 1.41
C THR A 176 -0.04 9.73 1.28
N LEU A 177 -0.40 10.06 0.04
CA LEU A 177 -1.35 11.11 -0.29
C LEU A 177 -2.78 10.57 -0.40
N GLY A 178 -2.95 9.30 -0.78
CA GLY A 178 -4.26 8.70 -0.97
C GLY A 178 -4.20 7.24 -1.37
N THR A 179 -5.33 6.70 -1.82
CA THR A 179 -5.47 5.28 -2.16
C THR A 179 -6.12 5.13 -3.53
N GLY A 180 -5.66 4.18 -4.34
CA GLY A 180 -6.22 3.91 -5.66
C GLY A 180 -6.21 2.43 -6.05
N ILE A 181 -7.10 2.07 -6.97
CA ILE A 181 -7.18 0.74 -7.57
C ILE A 181 -6.63 0.82 -8.99
N TYR A 182 -5.67 -0.05 -9.30
CA TYR A 182 -5.01 -0.15 -10.61
C TYR A 182 -5.18 -1.57 -11.12
N LEU A 183 -5.89 -1.73 -12.24
CA LEU A 183 -6.32 -3.03 -12.71
C LEU A 183 -5.18 -3.78 -13.41
N GLY A 184 -4.42 -3.10 -14.28
CA GLY A 184 -3.32 -3.66 -15.03
C GLY A 184 -2.19 -4.11 -14.12
N ALA A 185 -1.83 -3.26 -13.16
CA ALA A 185 -0.79 -3.53 -12.16
C ALA A 185 -1.14 -4.67 -11.19
N SER A 186 -2.42 -5.05 -11.08
CA SER A 186 -2.85 -6.17 -10.22
C SER A 186 -2.35 -7.55 -10.71
N ILE A 187 -1.56 -7.61 -11.78
CA ILE A 187 -0.85 -8.83 -12.21
C ILE A 187 0.45 -9.08 -11.45
N LEU A 188 0.99 -8.06 -10.81
CA LEU A 188 2.31 -8.11 -10.21
C LEU A 188 2.22 -8.74 -8.83
N ASP A 189 2.89 -9.86 -8.66
CA ASP A 189 2.97 -10.54 -7.37
C ASP A 189 4.04 -9.93 -6.46
N HIS A 190 3.94 -10.29 -5.18
CA HIS A 190 4.88 -9.87 -4.16
C HIS A 190 6.22 -10.63 -4.21
N SER A 191 7.31 -9.94 -3.91
CA SER A 191 8.55 -10.54 -3.42
C SER A 191 9.27 -9.57 -2.48
N CYS A 192 9.81 -10.06 -1.37
CA CYS A 192 10.72 -9.27 -0.51
C CYS A 192 12.09 -9.03 -1.17
N LYS A 193 12.33 -9.64 -2.35
CA LYS A 193 13.42 -9.31 -3.28
C LYS A 193 12.81 -8.89 -4.63
N PRO A 194 12.25 -7.66 -4.71
CA PRO A 194 11.48 -7.25 -5.88
C PRO A 194 12.38 -7.02 -7.10
N THR A 195 11.81 -7.22 -8.30
CA THR A 195 12.47 -6.93 -9.59
C THR A 195 11.96 -5.65 -10.22
N ALA A 196 10.92 -5.05 -9.65
CA ALA A 196 10.35 -3.76 -10.03
C ALA A 196 9.84 -2.97 -8.82
N VAL A 197 9.61 -1.68 -9.02
CA VAL A 197 9.08 -0.76 -8.01
C VAL A 197 7.90 0.02 -8.58
N ALA A 198 6.87 0.23 -7.76
CA ALA A 198 5.76 1.13 -8.03
C ALA A 198 6.13 2.56 -7.65
N THR A 199 5.91 3.50 -8.57
CA THR A 199 6.14 4.94 -8.37
C THR A 199 4.95 5.72 -8.92
N PHE A 200 4.73 6.94 -8.43
CA PHE A 200 3.59 7.76 -8.82
C PHE A 200 4.02 9.13 -9.33
N ILE A 201 3.32 9.64 -10.34
CA ILE A 201 3.34 11.05 -10.72
C ILE A 201 1.90 11.53 -10.68
N GLY A 202 1.57 12.36 -9.68
CA GLY A 202 0.18 12.61 -9.31
C GLY A 202 -0.51 11.29 -8.96
N THR A 203 -1.57 10.96 -9.67
CA THR A 203 -2.32 9.70 -9.49
C THR A 203 -1.94 8.64 -10.52
N THR A 204 -1.00 8.89 -11.42
CA THR A 204 -0.59 7.91 -12.43
C THR A 204 0.47 6.97 -11.87
N LEU A 205 0.22 5.66 -11.96
CA LEU A 205 1.15 4.61 -11.54
C LEU A 205 2.17 4.31 -12.65
N TYR A 206 3.43 4.14 -12.23
CA TYR A 206 4.53 3.67 -13.07
C TYR A 206 5.21 2.49 -12.38
N ILE A 207 5.31 1.37 -13.09
CA ILE A 207 6.11 0.22 -12.67
C ILE A 207 7.47 0.31 -13.36
N ARG A 208 8.55 0.40 -12.59
CA ARG A 208 9.91 0.56 -13.09
C ARG A 208 10.76 -0.63 -12.72
N SER A 209 11.58 -1.12 -13.64
CA SER A 209 12.46 -2.24 -13.35
C SER A 209 13.63 -1.85 -12.44
N LEU A 210 13.97 -2.71 -11.49
CA LEU A 210 15.11 -2.58 -10.59
C LEU A 210 16.36 -3.31 -11.10
N CYS A 211 16.22 -4.13 -12.14
CA CYS A 211 17.29 -4.97 -12.69
C CYS A 211 17.29 -4.99 -14.23
N ASN A 212 18.32 -5.55 -14.84
CA ASN A 212 18.33 -5.81 -16.28
C ASN A 212 17.62 -7.14 -16.56
N MET A 213 16.77 -7.19 -17.59
CA MET A 213 16.08 -8.41 -18.01
C MET A 213 16.30 -8.64 -19.51
N LYS A 214 16.53 -9.91 -19.90
CA LYS A 214 16.75 -10.27 -21.31
C LYS A 214 15.50 -9.99 -22.18
N TYR A 215 14.33 -10.21 -21.60
CA TYR A 215 13.02 -9.93 -22.18
C TYR A 215 12.02 -9.70 -21.04
N LEU A 216 10.89 -9.05 -21.32
CA LEU A 216 9.83 -8.85 -20.34
C LEU A 216 9.01 -10.12 -20.15
N ASP A 217 9.06 -10.67 -18.94
CA ASP A 217 8.24 -11.78 -18.49
C ASP A 217 7.50 -11.36 -17.22
N TRP A 218 6.19 -11.10 -17.34
CA TRP A 218 5.36 -10.61 -16.23
C TRP A 218 5.34 -11.57 -15.04
N ASN A 219 5.56 -12.87 -15.24
CA ASN A 219 5.64 -13.85 -14.14
C ASN A 219 6.93 -13.72 -13.32
N LYS A 220 7.89 -12.91 -13.78
CA LYS A 220 9.16 -12.62 -13.10
C LYS A 220 9.25 -11.15 -12.66
N VAL A 221 8.18 -10.38 -12.86
CA VAL A 221 8.09 -9.00 -12.38
C VAL A 221 7.40 -9.02 -11.03
N TYR A 222 8.18 -8.76 -9.98
CA TYR A 222 7.68 -8.71 -8.61
C TYR A 222 7.85 -7.31 -8.04
N ILE A 223 6.86 -6.86 -7.29
CA ILE A 223 6.93 -5.63 -6.48
C ILE A 223 6.93 -5.99 -5.00
N SER A 224 7.33 -5.07 -4.13
CA SER A 224 7.05 -5.23 -2.70
C SER A 224 5.67 -4.66 -2.38
N TYR A 225 4.94 -5.33 -1.50
CA TYR A 225 3.64 -4.89 -0.98
C TYR A 225 3.78 -4.22 0.38
N ILE A 226 4.92 -4.43 1.02
CA ILE A 226 5.24 -4.07 2.41
C ILE A 226 6.65 -3.48 2.46
N ASP A 227 7.07 -3.00 3.62
CA ASP A 227 8.47 -2.65 3.85
C ASP A 227 9.34 -3.91 3.89
N VAL A 228 10.48 -3.88 3.19
CA VAL A 228 11.44 -4.99 3.14
C VAL A 228 12.51 -4.90 4.23
N LEU A 229 12.52 -3.82 5.00
CA LEU A 229 13.48 -3.60 6.09
C LEU A 229 13.19 -4.45 7.34
N ASN A 230 11.94 -4.89 7.53
CA ASN A 230 11.55 -5.75 8.66
C ASN A 230 12.12 -7.16 8.53
N THR A 231 12.14 -7.92 9.63
CA THR A 231 12.62 -9.31 9.62
C THR A 231 11.73 -10.23 8.75
N PRO A 232 12.27 -11.35 8.22
CA PRO A 232 11.47 -12.32 7.44
C PRO A 232 10.16 -12.73 8.09
N LYS A 233 10.18 -12.96 9.41
CA LYS A 233 9.00 -13.36 10.19
C LYS A 233 7.96 -12.24 10.30
N GLU A 234 8.39 -11.02 10.55
CA GLU A 234 7.48 -9.87 10.60
C GLU A 234 6.85 -9.59 9.24
N ARG A 235 7.66 -9.65 8.17
CA ARG A 235 7.18 -9.50 6.79
C ARG A 235 6.15 -10.57 6.43
N GLN A 236 6.41 -11.83 6.75
CA GLN A 236 5.47 -12.92 6.54
C GLN A 236 4.18 -12.74 7.34
N ASN A 237 4.28 -12.34 8.62
CA ASN A 237 3.11 -12.04 9.45
C ASN A 237 2.28 -10.88 8.89
N GLU A 238 2.92 -9.82 8.39
CA GLU A 238 2.22 -8.69 7.77
C GLU A 238 1.50 -9.12 6.49
N LEU A 239 2.18 -9.88 5.61
CA LEU A 239 1.61 -10.39 4.37
C LEU A 239 0.45 -11.35 4.62
N GLU A 240 0.55 -12.24 5.60
CA GLU A 240 -0.52 -13.16 5.96
C GLU A 240 -1.73 -12.39 6.50
N LYS A 241 -1.53 -11.43 7.40
CA LYS A 241 -2.60 -10.61 7.98
C LYS A 241 -3.29 -9.70 6.97
N GLN A 242 -2.55 -9.18 5.98
CA GLN A 242 -3.09 -8.21 5.02
C GLN A 242 -3.59 -8.86 3.73
N TYR A 243 -2.90 -9.90 3.25
CA TYR A 243 -3.08 -10.49 1.92
C TYR A 243 -3.30 -12.01 1.94
N TYR A 244 -3.37 -12.66 3.11
CA TYR A 244 -3.72 -14.08 3.27
C TYR A 244 -2.79 -15.06 2.54
N PHE A 245 -1.50 -14.74 2.44
CA PHE A 245 -0.51 -15.68 1.91
C PHE A 245 0.81 -15.60 2.67
N LEU A 246 1.55 -16.71 2.63
CA LEU A 246 2.90 -16.81 3.18
C LEU A 246 3.94 -16.61 2.07
N CYS A 247 4.83 -15.62 2.22
CA CYS A 247 5.89 -15.39 1.23
C CYS A 247 6.99 -16.45 1.31
N GLN A 248 7.33 -17.03 0.16
CA GLN A 248 8.39 -18.04 0.00
C GLN A 248 9.57 -17.54 -0.85
N CYS A 249 9.74 -16.22 -0.97
CA CYS A 249 10.85 -15.66 -1.74
C CYS A 249 12.20 -15.94 -1.04
N PRO A 250 13.35 -15.84 -1.76
CA PRO A 250 14.67 -16.10 -1.18
C PRO A 250 14.93 -15.32 0.11
N ASN A 251 14.53 -14.04 0.19
CA ASN A 251 14.74 -13.23 1.39
C ASN A 251 13.90 -13.68 2.60
N CYS A 252 12.89 -14.53 2.42
CA CYS A 252 12.03 -15.05 3.49
C CYS A 252 12.37 -16.48 3.91
N VAL A 253 12.97 -17.27 3.02
CA VAL A 253 13.32 -18.68 3.29
C VAL A 253 14.81 -18.89 3.57
N ASP A 254 15.64 -17.90 3.29
CA ASP A 254 17.06 -17.94 3.62
C ASP A 254 17.26 -17.64 5.11
N ASP A 255 17.53 -18.70 5.88
CA ASP A 255 17.77 -18.64 7.32
C ASP A 255 18.92 -17.68 7.68
N THR A 256 19.87 -17.45 6.77
CA THR A 256 21.02 -16.56 7.03
C THR A 256 20.63 -15.09 7.14
N LEU A 257 19.55 -14.64 6.49
CA LEU A 257 19.08 -13.25 6.59
C LEU A 257 18.31 -12.98 7.88
N SER A 258 17.56 -13.99 8.36
CA SER A 258 16.81 -13.91 9.62
C SER A 258 17.74 -13.72 10.82
N GLU A 259 18.96 -14.24 10.74
CA GLU A 259 19.94 -14.11 11.80
C GLU A 259 20.66 -12.76 11.84
N VAL A 260 20.66 -11.96 10.77
CA VAL A 260 21.61 -10.83 10.61
C VAL A 260 20.97 -9.44 10.84
N ILE A 261 19.66 -9.27 10.61
CA ILE A 261 19.01 -7.95 10.64
C ILE A 261 19.10 -7.28 12.02
N ASP A 262 19.02 -8.05 13.10
CA ASP A 262 19.16 -7.57 14.50
C ASP A 262 20.53 -7.91 15.11
N THR A 263 21.56 -8.01 14.28
CA THR A 263 22.92 -8.28 14.77
C THR A 263 23.85 -7.09 14.69
N ALA A 264 24.66 -6.96 15.73
CA ALA A 264 25.84 -6.13 15.69
C ALA A 264 26.99 -6.85 14.98
N ALA A 265 27.72 -6.14 14.11
CA ALA A 265 29.00 -6.62 13.59
C ALA A 265 30.03 -6.69 14.73
N CYS A 266 30.90 -7.71 14.71
CA CYS A 266 31.99 -7.81 15.67
C CYS A 266 32.98 -6.63 15.52
N GLN A 267 33.36 -6.02 16.64
CA GLN A 267 34.32 -4.90 16.65
C GLN A 267 35.78 -5.33 16.47
N THR A 268 36.09 -6.64 16.54
CA THR A 268 37.46 -7.13 16.36
C THR A 268 37.91 -7.00 14.91
N PRO A 269 39.01 -6.29 14.61
CA PRO A 269 39.53 -6.16 13.25
C PRO A 269 39.77 -7.53 12.60
N GLY A 270 39.25 -7.72 11.39
CA GLY A 270 39.37 -8.98 10.63
C GLY A 270 38.36 -10.07 11.02
N CYS A 271 37.52 -9.86 12.04
CA CYS A 271 36.42 -10.77 12.36
C CYS A 271 35.16 -10.37 11.59
N ASN A 272 34.59 -11.29 10.80
CA ASN A 272 33.29 -11.12 10.15
C ASN A 272 32.15 -11.82 10.91
N GLY A 273 32.31 -12.00 12.22
CA GLY A 273 31.26 -12.54 13.08
C GLY A 273 30.17 -11.51 13.34
N TYR A 274 28.94 -12.01 13.50
CA TYR A 274 27.77 -11.23 13.90
C TYR A 274 27.32 -11.66 15.31
N ILE A 275 26.80 -10.70 16.06
CA ILE A 275 26.36 -10.88 17.44
C ILE A 275 24.88 -10.54 17.51
N ASN A 276 24.05 -11.51 17.90
CA ASN A 276 22.62 -11.30 18.07
C ASN A 276 22.37 -10.40 19.28
N MET A 277 21.72 -9.25 19.07
CA MET A 277 21.47 -8.24 20.10
C MET A 277 20.04 -8.32 20.67
N ASN A 278 19.27 -9.35 20.31
CA ASN A 278 17.90 -9.51 20.82
C ASN A 278 17.90 -9.79 22.32
N ASN A 279 17.12 -8.99 23.05
CA ASN A 279 16.98 -9.05 24.51
C ASN A 279 18.31 -8.84 25.28
N VAL A 280 19.31 -8.21 24.66
CA VAL A 280 20.58 -7.85 25.32
C VAL A 280 20.43 -6.54 26.09
N ASN A 281 20.88 -6.52 27.33
CA ASN A 281 21.03 -5.32 28.14
C ASN A 281 22.48 -4.81 28.14
N VAL A 282 22.66 -3.53 28.45
CA VAL A 282 23.99 -2.87 28.52
C VAL A 282 24.96 -3.57 29.49
N ASN A 283 24.43 -4.24 30.52
CA ASN A 283 25.24 -4.96 31.51
C ASN A 283 25.52 -6.42 31.16
N ASP A 284 24.97 -6.93 30.06
CA ASP A 284 25.13 -8.32 29.68
C ASP A 284 26.54 -8.57 29.14
N LEU A 285 27.08 -9.72 29.51
CA LEU A 285 28.37 -10.22 29.04
C LEU A 285 28.19 -10.88 27.67
N VAL A 286 28.19 -10.05 26.63
CA VAL A 286 28.06 -10.51 25.24
C VAL A 286 29.43 -10.76 24.63
N LYS A 287 29.60 -11.93 24.01
CA LYS A 287 30.83 -12.30 23.29
C LYS A 287 30.52 -12.69 21.85
N CYS A 288 31.44 -12.35 20.95
CA CYS A 288 31.37 -12.82 19.58
C CYS A 288 31.56 -14.34 19.54
N LYS A 289 30.61 -15.06 18.94
CA LYS A 289 30.70 -16.52 18.77
C LYS A 289 31.90 -16.98 17.93
N LYS A 290 32.49 -16.08 17.12
CA LYS A 290 33.59 -16.41 16.20
C LYS A 290 34.99 -16.15 16.76
N CYS A 291 35.25 -14.96 17.30
CA CYS A 291 36.56 -14.61 17.86
C CYS A 291 36.60 -14.64 19.40
N ASN A 292 35.47 -14.91 20.06
CA ASN A 292 35.30 -14.89 21.52
C ASN A 292 35.61 -13.54 22.20
N ALA A 293 35.79 -12.47 21.42
CA ALA A 293 35.98 -11.13 21.94
C ALA A 293 34.70 -10.65 22.65
N GLN A 294 34.89 -10.01 23.80
CA GLN A 294 33.82 -9.40 24.57
C GLN A 294 33.46 -8.03 23.99
N LEU A 295 32.17 -7.75 23.86
CA LEU A 295 31.70 -6.44 23.42
C LEU A 295 31.87 -5.41 24.53
N GLU A 296 32.22 -4.19 24.15
CA GLU A 296 32.28 -3.05 25.06
C GLU A 296 30.87 -2.61 25.47
N LYS A 297 30.67 -2.32 26.76
CA LYS A 297 29.37 -1.84 27.27
C LYS A 297 28.91 -0.56 26.57
N GLU A 298 29.85 0.32 26.25
CA GLU A 298 29.57 1.57 25.51
C GLU A 298 29.01 1.28 24.10
N PHE A 299 29.57 0.29 23.42
CA PHE A 299 29.06 -0.16 22.12
C PHE A 299 27.66 -0.76 22.22
N ILE A 300 27.41 -1.61 23.23
CA ILE A 300 26.07 -2.18 23.47
C ILE A 300 25.05 -1.06 23.71
N GLY A 301 25.39 -0.08 24.57
CA GLY A 301 24.53 1.07 24.86
C GLY A 301 24.20 1.88 23.60
N LYS A 302 25.22 2.20 22.81
CA LYS A 302 25.05 2.97 21.56
C LYS A 302 24.25 2.21 20.51
N TYR A 303 24.44 0.89 20.39
CA TYR A 303 23.66 0.06 19.47
C TYR A 303 22.18 0.12 19.85
N LEU A 304 21.86 -0.13 21.13
CA LEU A 304 20.48 -0.13 21.64
C LEU A 304 19.80 1.23 21.41
N GLU A 305 20.48 2.33 21.71
CA GLU A 305 19.98 3.70 21.49
C GLU A 305 19.66 3.94 20.00
N VAL A 306 20.59 3.58 19.09
CA VAL A 306 20.38 3.76 17.64
C VAL A 306 19.23 2.89 17.14
N THR A 307 19.13 1.63 17.56
CA THR A 307 18.01 0.76 17.18
C THR A 307 16.68 1.26 17.73
N GLU A 308 16.62 1.77 18.96
CA GLU A 308 15.40 2.33 19.54
C GLU A 308 14.95 3.59 18.80
N MET A 309 15.88 4.49 18.47
CA MET A 309 15.59 5.66 17.64
C MET A 309 15.09 5.26 16.26
N ASN A 310 15.70 4.25 15.64
CA ASN A 310 15.30 3.75 14.33
C ASN A 310 13.92 3.09 14.39
N ASP A 311 13.63 2.30 15.42
CA ASP A 311 12.31 1.72 15.69
C ASP A 311 11.25 2.79 15.92
N MET A 312 11.56 3.83 16.68
CA MET A 312 10.65 4.98 16.87
C MET A 312 10.38 5.68 15.53
N HIS A 313 11.40 5.87 14.71
CA HIS A 313 11.26 6.47 13.39
C HIS A 313 10.42 5.58 12.46
N ILE A 314 10.71 4.27 12.40
CA ILE A 314 9.94 3.27 11.64
C ILE A 314 8.50 3.19 12.13
N ARG A 315 8.24 3.24 13.44
CA ARG A 315 6.88 3.30 14.03
C ARG A 315 6.14 4.57 13.62
N SER A 316 6.83 5.71 13.58
CA SER A 316 6.25 6.96 13.10
C SER A 316 5.93 6.91 11.59
N MET A 317 6.70 6.14 10.81
CA MET A 317 6.48 5.92 9.37
C MET A 317 5.43 4.84 9.09
N THR A 318 5.30 3.80 9.91
CA THR A 318 4.32 2.70 9.74
C THR A 318 2.88 3.12 10.06
N ASN A 319 2.67 4.27 10.71
CA ASN A 319 1.36 4.94 10.78
C ASN A 319 0.80 5.31 9.38
N LEU A 320 1.58 5.19 8.30
CA LEU A 320 1.12 5.40 6.92
C LEU A 320 0.69 4.13 6.18
N ASN A 321 0.95 2.92 6.71
CA ASN A 321 0.44 1.65 6.16
C ASN A 321 -0.76 1.08 6.94
N CYS A 322 -1.21 1.80 7.97
CA CYS A 322 -2.27 1.37 8.89
C CYS A 322 -3.59 2.15 8.76
N ILE A 323 -4.01 2.58 7.55
CA ILE A 323 -5.40 3.08 7.35
C ILE A 323 -6.41 1.91 7.23
N LEU A 324 -6.22 0.90 8.07
CA LEU A 324 -7.23 -0.09 8.46
C LEU A 324 -7.21 -0.36 9.97
N TYR A 325 -6.47 0.42 10.76
CA TYR A 325 -6.44 0.34 12.22
C TYR A 325 -6.71 1.71 12.84
N CYS A 326 -7.97 2.14 12.83
CA CYS A 326 -8.49 3.12 13.77
C CYS A 326 -9.95 2.80 14.11
N VAL A 327 -10.16 1.96 15.12
CA VAL A 327 -11.09 2.24 16.23
C VAL A 327 -10.55 1.53 17.48
N ARG A 328 -9.90 2.27 18.38
CA ARG A 328 -9.86 1.94 19.81
C ARG A 328 -10.17 3.20 20.60
N GLY A 329 -11.27 3.15 21.34
CA GLY A 329 -11.42 3.73 22.67
C GLY A 329 -11.52 5.26 22.79
N SER A 330 -12.76 5.75 22.81
CA SER A 330 -13.22 6.62 23.90
C SER A 330 -14.63 6.18 24.26
#